data_AF-A0A3D4FYR8-F1
#
_entry.id   AF-A0A3D4FYR8-F1
#
_cell.length_a   1.000
_cell.length_b   1.000
_cell.length_c   1.000
_cell.angle_alpha   90.00
_cell.angle_beta   90.00
_cell.angle_gamma   90.00
#
_symmetry.space_group_name_H-M   'P 1'
#
loop_
_entity.id
_entity.type
_entity.pdbx_description
1 polymer ?
#
loop_
_entity_poly.entity_id
_entity_poly.type
_entity_poly.pdbx_seq_one_letter_code
_entity_poly.pdbx_strand_id
1 'polypeptide(L)'
;FVVDVHRDWAPRGADRFYNLLRAGYYDSVYVHRVTRGLAQFGFYPDPRINNFWLRRYIGDDPVTQSNTRGRITFAHAGLNTRATQVFLNRQDNSALDAQGFAPFGEVVEGMDVTERFYGGYGELAPQGDGPDPGQAAFRGNEYLAEQFPELTKIVQVTIEEAPVTP
;
A
#
# COMPACT_ATOMS: atom_id res chain seq x y z
N PHE A 1 0.76 8.08 10.91
CA PHE A 1 -0.31 7.16 11.34
C PHE A 1 0.36 5.85 11.72
N VAL A 2 -0.21 5.10 12.65
CA VAL A 2 0.35 3.85 13.18
C VAL A 2 -0.48 2.68 12.65
N VAL A 3 0.19 1.65 12.16
CA VAL A 3 -0.43 0.42 11.67
C VAL A 3 0.02 -0.72 12.57
N ASP A 4 -0.95 -1.43 13.15
CA ASP A 4 -0.71 -2.72 13.79
C ASP A 4 -0.74 -3.83 12.74
N VAL A 5 0.28 -4.68 12.72
CA VAL A 5 0.49 -5.71 11.69
C VAL A 5 0.27 -7.09 12.33
N HIS A 6 -0.73 -7.79 11.82
CA HIS A 6 -1.20 -9.07 12.34
C HIS A 6 -0.71 -10.21 11.44
N ARG A 7 0.42 -10.82 11.83
CA ARG A 7 1.02 -11.92 11.07
C ARG A 7 0.12 -13.16 10.99
N ASP A 8 -0.72 -13.38 12.00
CA ASP A 8 -1.69 -14.47 12.06
C ASP A 8 -2.84 -14.31 11.04
N TRP A 9 -3.13 -13.09 10.57
CA TRP A 9 -4.20 -12.86 9.59
C TRP A 9 -3.77 -13.21 8.17
N ALA A 10 -2.56 -12.79 7.78
CA ALA A 10 -2.01 -12.99 6.45
C ALA A 10 -0.46 -13.07 6.53
N PRO A 11 0.10 -14.23 6.92
CA PRO A 11 1.50 -14.36 7.27
C PRO A 11 2.46 -14.01 6.11
N ARG A 12 2.12 -14.34 4.86
CA ARG A 12 2.98 -14.02 3.72
C ARG A 12 2.97 -12.51 3.44
N GLY A 13 1.80 -11.88 3.51
CA GLY A 13 1.64 -10.44 3.40
C GLY A 13 2.39 -9.69 4.51
N ALA A 14 2.17 -10.07 5.76
CA ALA A 14 2.84 -9.46 6.91
C ALA A 14 4.38 -9.60 6.83
N ASP A 15 4.89 -10.80 6.54
CA ASP A 15 6.34 -11.04 6.39
C ASP A 15 6.92 -10.23 5.23
N ARG A 16 6.19 -10.12 4.11
CA ARG A 16 6.60 -9.28 2.98
C ARG A 16 6.67 -7.81 3.36
N PHE A 17 5.63 -7.29 4.02
CA PHE A 17 5.57 -5.90 4.43
C PHE A 17 6.70 -5.57 5.42
N TYR A 18 6.91 -6.41 6.43
CA TYR A 18 8.01 -6.27 7.40
C TYR A 18 9.38 -6.22 6.71
N ASN A 19 9.65 -7.13 5.76
CA ASN A 19 10.92 -7.16 5.04
C ASN A 19 11.14 -5.91 4.17
N LEU A 20 10.08 -5.41 3.53
CA LEU A 20 10.13 -4.16 2.76
C LEU A 20 10.40 -2.95 3.68
N LEU A 21 9.76 -2.89 4.85
CA LEU A 21 10.00 -1.85 5.86
C LEU A 21 11.44 -1.87 6.39
N ARG A 22 11.95 -3.05 6.74
CA ARG A 22 13.35 -3.23 7.18
C ARG A 22 14.37 -2.77 6.12
N ALA A 23 13.98 -2.81 4.85
CA ALA A 23 14.80 -2.36 3.73
C ALA A 23 14.59 -0.86 3.38
N GLY A 24 13.78 -0.11 4.13
CA GLY A 24 13.45 1.29 3.85
C GLY A 24 12.60 1.47 2.58
N TYR A 25 11.91 0.43 2.12
CA TYR A 25 11.22 0.44 0.82
C TYR A 25 10.12 1.51 0.72
N TYR A 26 9.43 1.81 1.82
CA TYR A 26 8.32 2.76 1.81
C TYR A 26 8.75 4.21 2.11
N ASP A 27 10.04 4.46 2.28
CA ASP A 27 10.56 5.81 2.48
C ASP A 27 10.46 6.62 1.18
N SER A 28 10.03 7.88 1.31
CA SER A 28 9.81 8.78 0.18
C SER A 28 8.81 8.28 -0.88
N VAL A 29 7.97 7.28 -0.59
CA VAL A 29 6.95 6.76 -1.51
C VAL A 29 5.75 7.67 -1.58
N TYR A 30 5.20 7.88 -2.80
CA TYR A 30 3.95 8.60 -2.98
C TYR A 30 2.71 7.69 -2.82
N VAL A 31 1.67 8.25 -2.20
CA VAL A 31 0.32 7.70 -2.20
C VAL A 31 -0.33 8.05 -3.53
N HIS A 32 -0.07 7.22 -4.54
CA HIS A 32 -0.32 7.52 -5.96
C HIS A 32 -1.78 7.32 -6.39
N ARG A 33 -2.63 6.69 -5.58
CA ARG A 33 -4.07 6.57 -5.85
C ARG A 33 -4.84 6.79 -4.57
N VAL A 34 -5.72 7.77 -4.55
CA VAL A 34 -6.55 8.10 -3.39
C VAL A 34 -7.96 8.37 -3.87
N THR A 35 -8.88 7.47 -3.52
CA THR A 35 -10.30 7.59 -3.84
C THR A 35 -11.13 7.60 -2.56
N ARG A 36 -12.46 7.70 -2.67
CA ARG A 36 -13.32 7.54 -1.48
C ARG A 36 -13.16 6.18 -0.82
N GLY A 37 -12.84 5.14 -1.60
CA GLY A 37 -12.74 3.77 -1.11
C GLY A 37 -11.41 3.42 -0.45
N LEU A 38 -10.30 3.92 -0.99
CA LEU A 38 -8.96 3.50 -0.57
C LEU A 38 -7.88 4.55 -0.83
N ALA A 39 -6.73 4.35 -0.20
CA ALA A 39 -5.47 5.04 -0.51
C ALA A 39 -4.37 4.01 -0.77
N GLN A 40 -3.72 4.05 -1.94
CA GLN A 40 -2.76 3.04 -2.40
C GLN A 40 -1.38 3.66 -2.65
N PHE A 41 -0.35 2.91 -2.27
CA PHE A 41 1.07 3.29 -2.36
C PHE A 41 1.96 2.06 -2.60
N GLY A 42 3.24 2.27 -2.92
CA GLY A 42 4.24 1.19 -3.03
C GLY A 42 5.07 1.14 -4.31
N PHE A 43 5.04 2.20 -5.14
CA PHE A 43 6.10 2.44 -6.12
C PHE A 43 7.29 3.09 -5.41
N TYR A 44 8.43 2.42 -5.43
CA TYR A 44 9.69 2.92 -4.88
C TYR A 44 10.17 4.16 -5.66
N PRO A 45 10.88 5.11 -5.03
CA PRO A 45 11.37 6.31 -5.70
C PRO A 45 12.28 6.05 -6.91
N ASP A 46 13.19 5.09 -6.78
CA ASP A 46 14.13 4.67 -7.83
C ASP A 46 13.53 3.56 -8.71
N PRO A 47 13.38 3.78 -10.03
CA PRO A 47 12.81 2.78 -10.93
C PRO A 47 13.63 1.48 -11.04
N ARG A 48 14.93 1.50 -10.74
CA ARG A 48 15.76 0.29 -10.72
C ARG A 48 15.34 -0.66 -9.60
N ILE A 49 14.97 -0.11 -8.45
CA ILE A 49 14.47 -0.86 -7.31
C ILE A 49 13.03 -1.34 -7.56
N ASN A 50 12.19 -0.53 -8.23
CA ASN A 50 10.88 -0.98 -8.71
C ASN A 50 11.00 -2.20 -9.63
N ASN A 51 11.87 -2.14 -10.63
CA ASN A 51 12.07 -3.24 -11.58
C ASN A 51 12.52 -4.54 -10.88
N PHE A 52 13.28 -4.42 -9.78
CA PHE A 52 13.66 -5.56 -8.95
C PHE A 52 12.46 -6.12 -8.16
N TRP A 53 11.73 -5.29 -7.43
CA TRP A 53 10.73 -5.78 -6.48
C TRP A 53 9.35 -6.08 -7.08
N LEU A 54 8.92 -5.33 -8.10
CA LEU A 54 7.59 -5.48 -8.72
C LEU A 54 7.40 -6.82 -9.45
N ARG A 55 8.50 -7.54 -9.72
CA ARG A 55 8.49 -8.88 -10.36
C ARG A 55 8.65 -10.03 -9.35
N ARG A 56 8.82 -9.71 -8.07
CA ARG A 56 9.03 -10.69 -6.99
C ARG A 56 7.74 -10.87 -6.23
N TYR A 57 6.85 -11.66 -6.82
CA TYR A 57 5.55 -11.96 -6.25
C TYR A 57 5.65 -12.87 -5.03
N ILE A 58 4.70 -12.70 -4.12
CA ILE A 58 4.42 -13.63 -3.03
C ILE A 58 3.12 -14.38 -3.35
N GLY A 59 3.04 -15.64 -2.93
CA GLY A 59 1.80 -16.42 -3.06
C GLY A 59 0.71 -15.89 -2.14
N ASP A 60 -0.55 -16.12 -2.47
CA ASP A 60 -1.70 -15.55 -1.74
C ASP A 60 -1.83 -16.10 -0.30
N ASP A 61 -2.40 -15.29 0.59
CA ASP A 61 -2.87 -15.70 1.92
C ASP A 61 -4.38 -15.92 1.85
N PRO A 62 -4.96 -16.83 2.65
CA PRO A 62 -6.40 -16.93 2.78
C PRO A 62 -6.96 -15.64 3.38
N VAL A 63 -8.18 -15.27 2.96
CA VAL A 63 -8.90 -14.14 3.57
C VAL A 63 -9.50 -14.60 4.89
N THR A 64 -8.89 -14.19 6.00
CA THR A 64 -9.34 -14.51 7.37
C THR A 64 -10.01 -13.33 8.06
N GLN A 65 -9.78 -12.10 7.56
CA GLN A 65 -10.38 -10.86 8.02
C GLN A 65 -11.02 -10.10 6.86
N SER A 66 -12.04 -9.29 7.17
CA SER A 66 -12.74 -8.48 6.18
C SER A 66 -12.02 -7.14 5.93
N ASN A 67 -12.09 -6.64 4.69
CA ASN A 67 -11.56 -5.33 4.27
C ASN A 67 -12.43 -4.16 4.78
N THR A 68 -12.58 -4.00 6.09
CA THR A 68 -13.27 -2.87 6.73
C THR A 68 -12.41 -1.60 6.73
N ARG A 69 -13.02 -0.44 7.03
CA ARG A 69 -12.29 0.85 7.16
C ARG A 69 -11.10 0.71 8.12
N GLY A 70 -9.96 1.24 7.70
CA GLY A 70 -8.70 1.20 8.45
C GLY A 70 -7.83 -0.03 8.17
N ARG A 71 -8.32 -1.05 7.45
CA ARG A 71 -7.53 -2.25 7.10
C ARG A 71 -6.52 -1.97 6.01
N ILE A 72 -5.32 -2.52 6.12
CA ILE A 72 -4.30 -2.47 5.07
C ILE A 72 -4.14 -3.84 4.39
N THR A 73 -4.08 -3.83 3.06
CA THR A 73 -4.06 -5.03 2.23
C THR A 73 -3.11 -4.85 1.04
N PHE A 74 -2.46 -5.92 0.58
CA PHE A 74 -1.68 -5.88 -0.67
C PHE A 74 -2.58 -5.78 -1.89
N ALA A 75 -2.22 -4.92 -2.84
CA ALA A 75 -2.83 -4.91 -4.16
C ALA A 75 -2.33 -6.09 -5.02
N HIS A 76 -3.14 -6.57 -5.95
CA HIS A 76 -2.76 -7.62 -6.91
C HIS A 76 -3.42 -7.41 -8.28
N ALA A 77 -2.78 -7.96 -9.32
CA ALA A 77 -3.32 -8.04 -10.68
C ALA A 77 -3.96 -9.41 -10.99
N GLY A 78 -4.12 -10.26 -9.97
CA GLY A 78 -4.63 -11.62 -10.07
C GLY A 78 -3.94 -12.54 -9.05
N LEU A 79 -4.26 -13.84 -9.11
CA LEU A 79 -3.72 -14.84 -8.20
C LEU A 79 -2.18 -14.82 -8.17
N ASN A 80 -1.61 -14.78 -6.97
CA ASN A 80 -0.17 -14.83 -6.71
C ASN A 80 0.63 -13.71 -7.40
N THR A 81 0.08 -12.49 -7.48
CA THR A 81 0.75 -11.32 -8.08
C THR A 81 1.01 -10.18 -7.11
N ARG A 82 0.83 -10.42 -5.80
CA ARG A 82 1.13 -9.44 -4.74
C ARG A 82 2.64 -9.21 -4.70
N ALA A 83 3.09 -7.95 -4.74
CA ALA A 83 4.51 -7.60 -4.74
C ALA A 83 4.86 -6.56 -3.66
N THR A 84 4.57 -5.29 -3.91
CA THR A 84 5.00 -4.17 -3.03
C THR A 84 3.90 -3.14 -2.80
N GLN A 85 2.91 -3.09 -3.68
CA GLN A 85 1.82 -2.13 -3.55
C GLN A 85 0.84 -2.61 -2.50
N VAL A 86 0.47 -1.68 -1.62
CA VAL A 86 -0.53 -1.88 -0.58
C VAL A 86 -1.55 -0.75 -0.65
N PHE A 87 -2.77 -1.03 -0.20
CA PHE A 87 -3.79 -0.01 -0.03
C PHE A 87 -4.37 -0.06 1.38
N LEU A 88 -4.73 1.12 1.87
CA LEU A 88 -5.51 1.34 3.07
C LEU A 88 -6.97 1.52 2.69
N ASN A 89 -7.86 0.77 3.33
CA ASN A 89 -9.30 0.93 3.22
C ASN A 89 -9.75 2.21 3.93
N ARG A 90 -10.36 3.15 3.19
CA ARG A 90 -10.91 4.40 3.73
C ARG A 90 -12.39 4.28 4.10
N GLN A 91 -13.04 3.23 3.62
CA GLN A 91 -14.41 2.83 3.93
C GLN A 91 -14.47 1.29 4.04
N ASP A 92 -15.62 0.73 4.36
CA ASP A 92 -15.83 -0.72 4.31
C ASP A 92 -15.90 -1.21 2.85
N ASN A 93 -14.97 -2.10 2.49
CA ASN A 93 -14.84 -2.69 1.16
C ASN A 93 -14.90 -4.23 1.22
N SER A 94 -15.78 -4.81 2.05
CA SER A 94 -15.90 -6.26 2.25
C SER A 94 -16.16 -7.06 0.96
N ALA A 95 -16.63 -6.43 -0.12
CA ALA A 95 -16.70 -7.04 -1.45
C ALA A 95 -15.33 -7.48 -2.01
N LEU A 96 -14.22 -6.94 -1.49
CA LEU A 96 -12.86 -7.35 -1.83
C LEU A 96 -12.49 -8.71 -1.22
N ASP A 97 -13.18 -9.14 -0.16
CA ASP A 97 -12.90 -10.40 0.52
C ASP A 97 -13.10 -11.59 -0.44
N ALA A 98 -14.20 -11.56 -1.20
CA ALA A 98 -14.51 -12.57 -2.22
C ALA A 98 -13.53 -12.56 -3.41
N GLN A 99 -12.73 -11.50 -3.56
CA GLN A 99 -11.73 -11.35 -4.61
C GLN A 99 -10.32 -11.80 -4.16
N GLY A 100 -10.17 -12.23 -2.91
CA GLY A 100 -8.89 -12.73 -2.38
C GLY A 100 -7.98 -11.66 -1.78
N PHE A 101 -8.47 -10.44 -1.55
CA PHE A 101 -7.72 -9.41 -0.85
C PHE A 101 -7.67 -9.73 0.65
N ALA A 102 -6.57 -10.32 1.11
CA ALA A 102 -6.36 -10.66 2.52
C ALA A 102 -5.69 -9.51 3.29
N PRO A 103 -6.39 -8.82 4.20
CA PRO A 103 -5.78 -7.81 5.05
C PRO A 103 -4.73 -8.41 5.97
N PHE A 104 -3.67 -7.66 6.22
CA PHE A 104 -2.56 -8.08 7.09
C PHE A 104 -2.33 -7.13 8.27
N GLY A 105 -3.14 -6.07 8.40
CA GLY A 105 -3.00 -5.11 9.49
C GLY A 105 -4.12 -4.07 9.50
N GLU A 106 -4.02 -3.14 10.44
CA GLU A 106 -5.00 -2.06 10.62
C GLU A 106 -4.38 -0.78 11.19
N VAL A 107 -4.98 0.35 10.84
CA VAL A 107 -4.61 1.64 11.44
C VAL A 107 -5.17 1.72 12.86
N VAL A 108 -4.27 1.77 13.83
CA VAL A 108 -4.61 1.92 15.26
C VAL A 108 -4.53 3.38 15.71
N GLU A 109 -3.74 4.21 15.03
CA GLU A 109 -3.66 5.65 15.31
C GLU A 109 -3.53 6.49 14.03
N GLY A 110 -4.15 7.67 14.00
CA GLY A 110 -4.00 8.61 12.91
C GLY A 110 -4.85 8.27 11.67
N MET A 111 -6.03 7.66 11.83
CA MET A 111 -6.95 7.45 10.71
C MET A 111 -7.35 8.79 10.05
N ASP A 112 -7.51 9.85 10.84
CA ASP A 112 -7.75 11.22 10.36
C ASP A 112 -6.61 11.75 9.47
N VAL A 113 -5.36 11.33 9.73
CA VAL A 113 -4.20 11.65 8.89
C VAL A 113 -4.36 11.01 7.52
N THR A 114 -4.76 9.74 7.48
CA THR A 114 -4.94 9.00 6.22
C THR A 114 -6.09 9.57 5.38
N GLU A 115 -7.10 10.15 6.04
CA GLU A 115 -8.23 10.80 5.36
C GLU A 115 -7.85 12.14 4.71
N ARG A 116 -6.77 12.78 5.19
CA ARG A 116 -6.22 14.01 4.61
C ARG A 116 -5.30 13.78 3.41
N PHE A 117 -5.04 12.53 3.02
CA PHE A 117 -4.25 12.26 1.82
C PHE A 117 -4.90 12.90 0.59
N TYR A 118 -4.06 13.50 -0.27
CA TYR A 118 -4.52 14.23 -1.43
C TYR A 118 -5.17 13.28 -2.44
N GLY A 119 -6.47 13.47 -2.67
CA GLY A 119 -7.28 12.66 -3.59
C GLY A 119 -7.75 13.38 -4.84
N GLY A 120 -7.19 14.56 -5.15
CA GLY A 120 -7.63 15.37 -6.30
C GLY A 120 -7.49 14.67 -7.65
N TYR A 121 -6.52 13.76 -7.79
CA TYR A 121 -6.30 12.98 -9.02
C TYR A 121 -7.14 11.69 -9.10
N GLY A 122 -7.69 11.22 -7.97
CA GLY A 122 -8.63 10.10 -7.94
C GLY A 122 -8.06 8.75 -8.39
N GLU A 123 -8.72 8.15 -9.38
CA GLU A 123 -8.41 6.82 -9.93
C GLU A 123 -7.21 6.84 -10.88
N LEU A 124 -6.55 5.69 -11.05
CA LEU A 124 -5.39 5.56 -11.93
C LEU A 124 -5.78 5.68 -13.41
N ALA A 125 -4.86 6.17 -14.24
CA ALA A 125 -5.04 6.15 -15.68
C ALA A 125 -5.13 4.71 -16.22
N PRO A 126 -5.92 4.46 -17.27
CA PRO A 126 -6.76 5.42 -18.00
C PRO A 126 -8.17 5.62 -17.41
N GLN A 127 -8.51 4.96 -16.30
CA GLN A 127 -9.87 5.05 -15.72
C GLN A 127 -10.13 6.37 -14.99
N GLY A 128 -9.09 7.06 -14.52
CA GLY A 128 -9.16 8.38 -13.93
C GLY A 128 -7.97 9.27 -14.31
N ASP A 129 -7.89 10.43 -13.66
CA ASP A 129 -6.88 11.47 -13.90
C ASP A 129 -5.58 11.25 -13.10
N GLY A 130 -5.45 10.11 -12.42
CA GLY A 130 -4.29 9.73 -11.63
C GLY A 130 -3.11 9.20 -12.43
N PRO A 131 -2.00 8.88 -11.74
CA PRO A 131 -0.80 8.34 -12.36
C PRO A 131 -1.03 7.12 -13.23
N ASP A 132 -0.27 7.03 -14.34
CA ASP A 132 -0.13 5.79 -15.11
C ASP A 132 0.77 4.81 -14.33
N PRO A 133 0.30 3.59 -14.01
CA PRO A 133 1.09 2.63 -13.23
C PRO A 133 2.40 2.21 -13.91
N GLY A 134 2.44 2.16 -15.24
CA GLY A 134 3.62 1.81 -16.01
C GLY A 134 4.69 2.89 -15.92
N GLN A 135 4.30 4.15 -16.08
CA GLN A 135 5.18 5.31 -15.90
C GLN A 135 5.66 5.43 -14.45
N ALA A 136 4.78 5.25 -13.47
CA ALA A 136 5.16 5.24 -12.05
C ALA A 136 6.19 4.15 -11.74
N ALA A 137 6.05 2.95 -12.32
CA ALA A 137 7.04 1.89 -12.18
C ALA A 137 8.37 2.21 -12.89
N PHE A 138 8.32 2.74 -14.11
CA PHE A 138 9.48 2.92 -14.99
C PHE A 138 10.30 4.20 -14.73
N ARG A 139 9.64 5.27 -14.27
CA ARG A 139 10.27 6.57 -13.97
C ARG A 139 10.32 6.88 -12.47
N GLY A 140 9.56 6.16 -11.64
CA GLY A 140 9.57 6.35 -10.19
C GLY A 140 9.11 7.74 -9.77
N ASN A 141 9.76 8.29 -8.75
CA ASN A 141 9.36 9.57 -8.16
C ASN A 141 9.58 10.77 -9.08
N GLU A 142 10.46 10.67 -10.09
CA GLU A 142 10.64 11.75 -11.07
C GLU A 142 9.32 12.06 -11.78
N TYR A 143 8.66 11.02 -12.30
CA TYR A 143 7.36 11.15 -12.95
C TYR A 143 6.27 11.61 -11.99
N LEU A 144 6.19 11.02 -10.79
CA LEU A 144 5.14 11.34 -9.83
C LEU A 144 5.26 12.79 -9.32
N ALA A 145 6.48 13.27 -9.05
CA ALA A 145 6.69 14.64 -8.60
C ALA A 145 6.48 15.67 -9.72
N GLU A 146 6.86 15.35 -10.96
CA GLU A 146 6.72 16.25 -12.11
C GLU A 146 5.26 16.39 -12.55
N GLN A 147 4.53 15.27 -12.65
CA GLN A 147 3.19 15.25 -13.23
C GLN A 147 2.08 15.35 -12.19
N PHE A 148 2.36 14.98 -10.93
CA PHE A 148 1.38 14.95 -9.85
C PHE A 148 1.93 15.59 -8.57
N PRO A 149 2.31 16.87 -8.61
CA PRO A 149 3.03 17.55 -7.52
C PRO A 149 2.27 17.58 -6.19
N GLU A 150 0.93 17.46 -6.22
CA GLU A 150 0.08 17.49 -5.03
C GLU A 150 -0.04 16.13 -4.32
N LEU A 151 0.51 15.05 -4.87
CA LEU A 151 0.44 13.74 -4.23
C LEU A 151 1.05 13.76 -2.82
N THR A 152 0.36 13.13 -1.89
CA THR A 152 0.90 12.93 -0.55
C THR A 152 2.11 12.00 -0.60
N LYS A 153 3.20 12.44 0.03
CA LYS A 153 4.45 11.68 0.13
C LYS A 153 4.63 11.15 1.55
N ILE A 154 4.87 9.85 1.67
CA ILE A 154 5.34 9.23 2.90
C ILE A 154 6.81 9.63 3.05
N VAL A 155 7.15 10.37 4.11
CA VAL A 155 8.52 10.86 4.31
C VAL A 155 9.44 9.72 4.75
N GLN A 156 9.00 8.96 5.76
CA GLN A 156 9.74 7.87 6.37
C GLN A 156 8.75 6.88 7.00
N VAL A 157 9.15 5.61 7.09
CA VAL A 157 8.47 4.61 7.91
C VAL A 157 9.42 4.01 8.93
N THR A 158 8.95 3.88 10.17
CA THR A 158 9.68 3.26 11.27
C THR A 158 8.93 2.03 11.78
N ILE A 159 9.67 1.05 12.28
CA ILE A 159 9.10 -0.12 12.95
C ILE A 159 9.24 0.13 14.45
N GLU A 160 8.11 0.11 15.14
CA GLU A 160 8.07 0.10 16.60
C GLU A 160 7.85 -1.34 17.05
N GLU A 161 8.73 -1.86 17.88
CA GLU A 161 8.50 -3.17 18.49
C GLU A 161 7.40 -3.03 19.53
N ALA A 162 6.40 -3.92 19.49
CA ALA A 162 5.40 -3.99 20.53
C ALA A 162 6.11 -4.18 21.88
N PRO A 163 5.66 -3.51 22.96
CA PRO A 163 6.27 -3.69 24.28
C PRO A 163 6.24 -5.18 24.63
N VAL A 164 7.42 -5.76 24.84
CA VAL A 164 7.53 -7.12 25.37
C VAL A 164 6.91 -7.07 26.77
N THR A 165 5.69 -7.58 26.90
CA THR A 165 5.04 -7.67 28.20
C THR A 165 5.69 -8.86 28.92
N PRO A 166 6.35 -8.66 30.07
CA PRO A 166 7.07 -9.71 30.78
C PRO A 166 6.16 -10.80 31.35
#